data_AF-A0A497CWH1-F1
#
_entry.id   AF-A0A497CWH1-F1
#
_cell.length_a   1.000
_cell.length_b   1.000
_cell.length_c   1.000
_cell.angle_alpha   90.00
_cell.angle_beta   90.00
_cell.angle_gamma   90.00
#
_symmetry.space_group_name_H-M   'P 1'
#
loop_
_entity.id
_entity.type
_entity.pdbx_description
1 polymer ?
#
loop_
_entity_poly.entity_id
_entity_poly.type
_entity_poly.pdbx_seq_one_letter_code
_entity_poly.pdbx_strand_id
1 'polypeptide(L)'
;AYKDSPIFADAKVILSLYNDDFKEKLRNGYEKKMLMTGLENDDFGHYSEGTFVSLMKGAIDRSDALIAGSPDINPEIMEYAKASGKPMLDYQGDEDYYGAYNEFYDTIIGED
;
A
#
# COMPACT_ATOMS: atom_id res chain seq x y z
N ALA A 1 -0.30 3.36 -15.37
CA ALA A 1 -1.53 2.78 -15.96
C ALA A 1 -2.82 3.46 -15.53
N TYR A 2 -3.45 3.15 -14.37
CA TYR A 2 -4.78 3.72 -14.05
C TYR A 2 -4.76 5.21 -13.71
N LYS A 3 -3.72 5.69 -13.03
CA LYS A 3 -3.51 7.12 -12.74
C LYS A 3 -3.43 7.99 -14.01
N ASP A 4 -3.08 7.39 -15.15
CA ASP A 4 -2.98 8.09 -16.45
C ASP A 4 -4.34 8.20 -17.16
N SER A 5 -5.37 7.53 -16.64
CA SER A 5 -6.75 7.66 -17.12
C SER A 5 -7.39 8.90 -16.50
N PRO A 6 -7.99 9.81 -17.30
CA PRO A 6 -8.67 10.99 -16.78
C PRO A 6 -9.76 10.68 -15.74
N ILE A 7 -10.39 9.51 -15.82
CA ILE A 7 -11.47 9.10 -14.90
C ILE A 7 -10.93 8.79 -13.49
N PHE A 8 -9.64 8.44 -13.37
CA PHE A 8 -9.00 8.08 -12.10
C PHE A 8 -7.90 9.07 -11.70
N ALA A 9 -7.76 10.20 -12.41
CA ALA A 9 -6.68 11.16 -12.18
C ALA A 9 -6.67 11.68 -10.73
N ASP A 10 -7.86 11.87 -10.16
CA ASP A 10 -8.05 12.38 -8.80
C ASP A 10 -8.33 11.27 -7.76
N ALA A 11 -8.40 10.00 -8.19
CA ALA A 11 -8.62 8.89 -7.29
C ALA A 11 -7.44 8.72 -6.33
N LYS A 12 -7.74 8.46 -5.05
CA LYS A 12 -6.75 8.18 -4.01
C LYS A 12 -6.73 6.71 -3.66
N VAL A 13 -5.54 6.14 -3.49
CA VAL A 13 -5.33 4.76 -3.06
C VAL A 13 -4.81 4.78 -1.61
N ILE A 14 -5.58 4.18 -0.71
CA ILE A 14 -5.19 4.06 0.71
C ILE A 14 -4.97 2.58 1.02
N LEU A 15 -3.81 2.25 1.57
CA LEU A 15 -3.43 0.87 1.88
C LEU A 15 -3.44 0.62 3.39
N SER A 16 -4.23 -0.34 3.83
CA SER A 16 -4.18 -0.87 5.20
C SER A 16 -3.17 -2.01 5.30
N LEU A 17 -2.27 -1.92 6.28
CA LEU A 17 -1.23 -2.90 6.57
C LEU A 17 -1.68 -3.79 7.74
N TYR A 18 -1.62 -5.11 7.57
CA TYR A 18 -1.98 -6.11 8.58
C TYR A 18 -0.83 -7.10 8.84
N ASN A 19 -0.95 -7.96 9.84
CA ASN A 19 -0.02 -9.06 10.17
C ASN A 19 -0.32 -10.38 9.43
N ASP A 20 -0.81 -10.29 8.20
CA ASP A 20 -1.17 -11.46 7.39
C ASP A 20 0.01 -11.94 6.52
N ASP A 21 1.20 -11.99 7.12
CA ASP A 21 2.44 -12.40 6.48
C ASP A 21 2.37 -13.86 5.99
N PHE A 22 2.88 -14.11 4.79
CA PHE A 22 3.18 -15.47 4.32
C PHE A 22 4.69 -15.72 4.23
N LYS A 23 5.12 -16.96 4.46
CA LYS A 23 6.54 -17.34 4.53
C LYS A 23 7.09 -17.83 3.20
N GLU A 24 6.22 -18.33 2.35
CA GLU A 24 6.53 -18.84 1.03
C GLU A 24 6.95 -17.71 0.08
N LYS A 25 7.52 -18.08 -1.05
CA LYS A 25 7.72 -17.16 -2.17
C LYS A 25 6.70 -17.43 -3.26
N LEU A 26 6.24 -16.37 -3.91
CA LEU A 26 5.58 -16.49 -5.19
C LEU A 26 6.55 -17.09 -6.22
N ARG A 27 5.99 -17.73 -7.24
CA ARG A 27 6.77 -18.37 -8.30
C ARG A 27 7.71 -17.36 -8.95
N ASN A 28 8.97 -17.74 -9.15
CA ASN A 28 9.95 -16.93 -9.88
C ASN A 28 9.37 -16.41 -11.21
N GLY A 29 9.49 -15.11 -11.45
CA GLY A 29 8.93 -14.47 -12.63
C GLY A 29 7.45 -14.10 -12.53
N TYR A 30 6.82 -14.16 -11.35
CA TYR A 30 5.41 -13.79 -11.19
C TYR A 30 5.16 -12.31 -11.49
N GLU A 31 6.15 -11.44 -11.31
CA GLU A 31 6.07 -10.01 -11.61
C GLU A 31 5.71 -9.77 -13.09
N LYS A 32 6.11 -10.69 -13.98
CA LYS A 32 5.72 -10.67 -15.40
C LYS A 32 4.22 -10.84 -15.62
N LYS A 33 3.51 -11.46 -14.67
CA LYS A 33 2.04 -11.58 -14.70
C LYS A 33 1.34 -10.30 -14.25
N MET A 34 2.05 -9.39 -13.60
CA MET A 34 1.53 -8.09 -13.19
C MET A 34 1.68 -7.02 -14.28
N LEU A 35 2.46 -7.32 -15.33
CA LEU A 35 2.62 -6.42 -16.47
C LEU A 35 1.29 -6.23 -17.19
N MET A 36 0.89 -4.96 -17.30
CA MET A 36 -0.28 -4.51 -18.03
C MET A 36 0.12 -3.32 -18.91
N THR A 37 -0.70 -2.98 -19.91
CA THR A 37 -0.46 -1.81 -20.75
C THR A 37 -0.26 -0.55 -19.90
N GLY A 38 0.85 0.16 -20.11
CA GLY A 38 1.20 1.36 -19.36
C GLY A 38 1.93 1.11 -18.03
N LEU A 39 2.58 -0.05 -17.89
CA LEU A 39 3.57 -0.36 -16.86
C LEU A 39 4.83 -0.91 -17.52
N GLU A 40 6.01 -0.55 -17.00
CA GLU A 40 7.31 -1.01 -17.48
C GLU A 40 7.98 -1.93 -16.46
N ASN A 41 9.07 -2.63 -16.81
CA ASN A 41 9.71 -3.55 -15.84
C ASN A 41 10.27 -2.83 -14.61
N ASP A 42 10.75 -1.59 -14.78
CA ASP A 42 11.34 -0.79 -13.71
C ASP A 42 10.30 -0.41 -12.64
N ASP A 43 9.01 -0.39 -13.00
CA ASP A 43 7.91 -0.23 -12.06
C ASP A 43 7.86 -1.36 -11.02
N PHE A 44 8.41 -2.54 -11.33
CA PHE A 44 8.31 -3.74 -10.51
C PHE A 44 9.56 -4.03 -9.68
N GLY A 45 10.44 -3.06 -9.44
CA GLY A 45 11.72 -3.26 -8.75
C GLY A 45 11.61 -3.99 -7.40
N HIS A 46 10.58 -3.71 -6.60
CA HIS A 46 10.34 -4.39 -5.33
C HIS A 46 9.77 -5.81 -5.48
N TYR A 47 9.20 -6.17 -6.62
CA TYR A 47 8.39 -7.38 -6.74
C TYR A 47 9.23 -8.63 -7.03
N SER A 48 10.45 -8.51 -7.55
CA SER A 48 11.26 -9.64 -8.04
C SER A 48 11.53 -10.75 -7.00
N GLU A 49 11.56 -10.39 -5.70
CA GLU A 49 11.80 -11.37 -4.62
C GLU A 49 10.61 -12.29 -4.33
N GLY A 50 9.40 -11.86 -4.72
CA GLY A 50 8.16 -12.61 -4.52
C GLY A 50 7.81 -12.94 -3.07
N THR A 51 8.36 -12.19 -2.11
CA THR A 51 8.03 -12.35 -0.69
C THR A 51 6.87 -11.44 -0.32
N PHE A 52 6.24 -11.70 0.82
CA PHE A 52 5.24 -10.81 1.38
C PHE A 52 5.76 -9.38 1.53
N VAL A 53 6.95 -9.21 2.13
CA VAL A 53 7.60 -7.91 2.29
C VAL A 53 7.81 -7.21 0.95
N SER A 54 8.25 -7.93 -0.08
CA SER A 54 8.54 -7.36 -1.40
C SER A 54 7.26 -6.87 -2.09
N LEU A 55 6.15 -7.59 -1.95
CA LEU A 55 4.83 -7.17 -2.40
C LEU A 55 4.36 -5.90 -1.67
N MET A 56 4.49 -5.89 -0.34
CA MET A 56 3.98 -4.79 0.49
C MET A 56 4.77 -3.50 0.28
N LYS A 57 6.09 -3.56 0.07
CA LYS A 57 6.89 -2.38 -0.32
C LYS A 57 6.38 -1.76 -1.63
N GLY A 58 6.16 -2.60 -2.65
CA GLY A 58 5.62 -2.11 -3.92
C GLY A 58 4.20 -1.54 -3.82
N ALA A 59 3.36 -2.11 -2.94
CA ALA A 59 2.03 -1.57 -2.65
C ALA A 59 2.11 -0.22 -1.91
N ILE A 60 3.01 -0.09 -0.94
CA ILE A 60 3.28 1.17 -0.24
C ILE A 60 3.70 2.25 -1.23
N ASP A 61 4.64 1.97 -2.13
CA ASP A 61 5.12 2.94 -3.12
C ASP A 61 4.00 3.49 -4.01
N ARG A 62 3.00 2.67 -4.30
CA ARG A 62 1.85 2.97 -5.17
C ARG A 62 0.62 3.51 -4.46
N SER A 63 0.67 3.68 -3.14
CA SER A 63 -0.44 4.23 -2.36
C SER A 63 -0.25 5.72 -2.09
N ASP A 64 -1.33 6.47 -1.90
CA ASP A 64 -1.26 7.89 -1.52
C ASP A 64 -1.15 8.06 0.01
N ALA A 65 -1.76 7.15 0.77
CA ALA A 65 -1.74 7.13 2.23
C ALA A 65 -1.78 5.70 2.78
N LEU A 66 -1.42 5.54 4.05
CA LEU A 66 -1.28 4.25 4.72
C LEU A 66 -2.11 4.20 6.00
N ILE A 67 -2.55 3.00 6.40
CA ILE A 67 -3.18 2.76 7.70
C ILE A 67 -2.55 1.53 8.34
N ALA A 68 -2.19 1.60 9.62
CA ALA A 68 -1.88 0.42 10.40
C ALA A 68 -3.19 -0.27 10.82
N GLY A 69 -3.55 -1.36 10.15
CA GLY A 69 -4.78 -2.11 10.41
C GLY A 69 -4.67 -3.16 11.52
N SER A 70 -3.46 -3.38 12.06
CA SER A 70 -3.20 -4.34 13.13
C SER A 70 -2.23 -3.72 14.16
N PRO A 71 -2.33 -4.09 15.45
CA PRO A 71 -1.39 -3.61 16.46
C PRO A 71 0.02 -4.18 16.27
N ASP A 72 0.13 -5.29 15.56
CA ASP A 72 1.39 -5.93 15.18
C ASP A 72 1.46 -5.95 13.66
N ILE A 73 2.55 -5.46 13.08
CA ILE A 73 2.81 -5.45 11.65
C ILE A 73 4.29 -5.81 11.50
N ASN A 74 4.62 -6.56 10.46
CA ASN A 74 6.00 -6.91 10.13
C ASN A 74 6.92 -5.68 10.29
N PRO A 75 7.96 -5.74 11.14
CA PRO A 75 8.80 -4.58 11.46
C PRO A 75 9.47 -3.95 10.23
N GLU A 76 9.87 -4.77 9.25
CA GLU A 76 10.49 -4.28 8.02
C GLU A 76 9.49 -3.49 7.15
N ILE A 77 8.23 -3.93 7.12
CA ILE A 77 7.16 -3.22 6.41
C ILE A 77 6.83 -1.92 7.13
N MET A 78 6.74 -1.94 8.46
CA MET A 78 6.46 -0.76 9.27
C MET A 78 7.57 0.29 9.16
N GLU A 79 8.83 -0.13 9.16
CA GLU A 79 9.98 0.74 8.94
C GLU A 79 9.93 1.38 7.54
N TYR A 80 9.67 0.57 6.51
CA TYR A 80 9.54 1.06 5.14
C TYR A 80 8.36 2.03 4.95
N ALA A 81 7.21 1.72 5.55
CA ALA A 81 6.02 2.57 5.55
C ALA A 81 6.33 3.95 6.13
N LYS A 82 6.98 4.01 7.29
CA LYS A 82 7.38 5.27 7.93
C LYS A 82 8.42 6.03 7.09
N ALA A 83 9.39 5.31 6.51
CA ALA A 83 10.42 5.89 5.66
C ALA A 83 9.86 6.47 4.35
N SER A 84 8.70 6.00 3.89
CA SER A 84 8.04 6.52 2.68
C SER A 84 7.58 7.98 2.81
N GLY A 85 7.43 8.49 4.04
CA GLY A 85 6.99 9.86 4.32
C GLY A 85 5.52 10.14 3.98
N LYS A 86 4.74 9.11 3.65
CA LYS A 86 3.32 9.24 3.30
C LYS A 86 2.47 9.49 4.55
N PRO A 87 1.33 10.19 4.42
CA PRO A 87 0.35 10.25 5.49
C PRO A 87 0.00 8.84 5.97
N MET A 88 0.03 8.65 7.29
CA MET A 88 -0.22 7.35 7.89
C MET A 88 -1.09 7.50 9.12
N LEU A 89 -2.17 6.72 9.20
CA LEU A 89 -2.99 6.56 10.39
C LEU A 89 -2.46 5.37 11.20
N ASP A 90 -2.12 5.61 12.46
CA ASP A 90 -1.74 4.55 13.39
C ASP A 90 -2.93 3.64 13.74
N TYR A 91 -2.67 2.48 14.33
CA TYR A 91 -3.71 1.53 14.68
C TYR A 91 -4.68 2.11 15.71
N GLN A 92 -5.98 2.03 15.42
CA GLN A 92 -7.05 2.67 16.18
C GLN A 92 -7.76 1.73 17.18
N GLY A 93 -7.40 0.43 17.21
CA GLY A 93 -8.16 -0.57 17.96
C GLY A 93 -9.30 -1.17 17.15
N ASP A 94 -10.04 -2.09 17.79
CA ASP A 94 -11.12 -2.84 17.14
C ASP A 94 -12.51 -2.16 17.31
N GLU A 95 -12.61 -1.16 18.17
CA GLU A 95 -13.84 -0.44 18.48
C GLU A 95 -13.74 1.03 18.03
N ASP A 96 -14.85 1.58 17.53
CA ASP A 96 -15.01 2.99 17.14
C ASP A 96 -13.95 3.59 16.18
N TYR A 97 -13.15 2.74 15.51
CA TYR A 97 -12.10 3.18 14.56
C TYR A 97 -12.65 3.96 13.35
N TYR A 98 -13.93 3.80 13.03
CA TYR A 98 -14.57 4.43 11.87
C TYR A 98 -14.50 5.97 11.93
N GLY A 99 -14.51 6.57 13.12
CA GLY A 99 -14.39 8.02 13.28
C GLY A 99 -13.03 8.51 12.80
N ALA A 100 -11.95 7.90 13.31
CA ALA A 100 -10.59 8.23 12.92
C ALA A 100 -10.31 7.93 11.43
N TYR A 101 -10.92 6.88 10.87
CA TYR A 101 -10.79 6.56 9.44
C TYR A 101 -11.45 7.63 8.57
N ASN A 102 -12.66 8.07 8.92
CA ASN A 102 -13.36 9.12 8.17
C ASN A 102 -12.56 10.43 8.19
N GLU A 103 -12.12 10.87 9.39
CA GLU A 103 -11.29 12.07 9.52
C GLU A 103 -10.00 11.95 8.69
N PHE A 104 -9.34 10.79 8.74
CA PHE A 104 -8.15 10.55 7.93
C PHE A 104 -8.45 10.63 6.44
N TYR A 105 -9.51 9.99 5.95
CA TYR A 105 -9.90 10.04 4.54
C TYR A 105 -10.19 11.47 4.07
N ASP A 106 -10.87 12.27 4.89
CA ASP A 106 -11.14 13.69 4.60
C ASP A 106 -9.82 14.48 4.43
N THR A 107 -8.78 14.18 5.23
CA THR A 107 -7.46 14.82 5.06
C THR A 107 -6.75 14.45 3.75
N ILE A 108 -7.05 13.30 3.16
CA ILE A 108 -6.39 12.80 1.93
C ILE A 108 -7.14 13.24 0.67
N ILE A 109 -8.46 13.21 0.71
CA ILE A 109 -9.31 13.56 -0.43
C ILE A 109 -9.43 15.09 -0.54
N GLY A 110 -9.39 15.80 0.60
CA GLY A 110 -9.64 17.24 0.67
C GLY A 110 -11.12 17.57 0.57
N GLU A 111 -11.52 18.73 1.12
CA GLU A 111 -12.77 19.38 0.76
C GLU A 111 -12.52 20.21 -0.51
N ASP A 112 -13.33 20.02 -1.55
CA ASP A 112 -13.33 20.89 -2.74
C ASP A 112 -13.60 22.37 -2.39
#